data_AF-A0A9E3DFS0-F1
#
_entry.id   AF-A0A9E3DFS0-F1
#
_cell.length_a   1.000
_cell.length_b   1.000
_cell.length_c   1.000
_cell.angle_alpha   90.00
_cell.angle_beta   90.00
_cell.angle_gamma   90.00
#
_symmetry.space_group_name_H-M   'P 1'
#
loop_
_entity.id
_entity.type
_entity.pdbx_description
1 polymer ?
#
loop_
_entity_poly.entity_id
_entity_poly.type
_entity_poly.pdbx_seq_one_letter_code
_entity_poly.pdbx_strand_id
1 'polypeptide(L)'
;MRITEVRAYAVKLPRDLGQAAGTAGSPAPLRGETEYRRAEKYPTVYSSQIETTLVEVVTDSGLRGWGEAQSPVAPEITATI
;
A
#
# COMPACT_ATOMS: atom_id res chain seq x y z
N MET A 1 -1.43 -17.24 25.64
CA MET A 1 -1.64 -16.57 24.35
C MET A 1 -0.56 -15.51 24.20
N ARG A 2 0.43 -15.80 23.36
CA ARG A 2 1.57 -14.92 23.06
C ARG A 2 1.71 -14.81 21.55
N ILE A 3 2.11 -13.65 21.05
CA ILE A 3 2.51 -13.48 19.65
C ILE A 3 3.87 -14.15 19.46
N THR A 4 4.00 -15.00 18.44
CA THR A 4 5.22 -15.73 18.11
C THR A 4 5.85 -15.25 16.82
N GLU A 5 5.05 -14.68 15.91
CA GLU A 5 5.54 -14.19 14.63
C GLU A 5 4.72 -12.99 14.15
N VAL A 6 5.40 -12.03 13.53
CA VAL A 6 4.80 -10.91 12.80
C VAL A 6 5.43 -10.88 11.41
N ARG A 7 4.60 -10.88 10.36
CA ARG A 7 5.04 -10.82 8.96
C ARG A 7 4.40 -9.62 8.29
N ALA A 8 5.18 -8.87 7.53
CA ALA A 8 4.66 -7.78 6.73
C ALA A 8 4.78 -8.09 5.24
N TYR A 9 3.74 -7.76 4.49
CA TYR A 9 3.59 -8.06 3.08
C TYR A 9 3.31 -6.78 2.31
N ALA A 10 4.22 -6.42 1.40
CA ALA A 10 3.96 -5.38 0.43
C ALA A 10 2.95 -5.88 -0.59
N VAL A 11 1.81 -5.20 -0.70
CA VAL A 11 0.75 -5.53 -1.65
C VAL A 11 0.64 -4.41 -2.67
N LYS A 12 0.69 -4.79 -3.95
CA LYS A 12 0.51 -3.91 -5.09
C LYS A 12 -0.52 -4.52 -6.04
N LEU A 13 -1.55 -3.77 -6.38
CA LEU A 13 -2.61 -4.18 -7.29
C LEU A 13 -2.73 -3.19 -8.45
N PRO A 14 -2.88 -3.68 -9.70
CA PRO A 14 -3.18 -2.82 -10.84
C PRO A 14 -4.43 -1.98 -10.56
N ARG A 15 -4.37 -0.70 -10.93
CA ARG A 15 -5.49 0.20 -10.79
C ARG A 15 -6.19 0.39 -12.13
N ASP A 16 -7.47 0.05 -12.19
CA ASP A 16 -8.31 0.41 -13.33
C ASP A 16 -8.72 1.88 -13.22
N LEU A 17 -8.02 2.74 -13.94
CA LEU A 17 -8.32 4.17 -14.01
C LEU A 17 -9.58 4.48 -14.84
N GLY A 18 -9.98 3.58 -15.75
CA GLY A 18 -11.17 3.76 -16.58
C GLY A 18 -12.47 3.47 -15.84
N GLN A 19 -12.43 2.58 -14.86
CA GLN A 19 -13.57 2.24 -13.99
C GLN A 19 -13.49 2.84 -12.58
N ALA A 20 -12.45 3.60 -12.27
CA ALA A 20 -12.30 4.25 -10.97
C ALA A 20 -13.44 5.26 -10.72
N ALA A 21 -14.44 4.86 -9.95
CA ALA A 21 -15.51 5.73 -9.47
C ALA A 21 -15.14 6.26 -8.07
N GLY A 22 -14.47 7.41 -8.00
CA GLY A 22 -14.17 8.06 -6.72
C GLY A 22 -12.89 8.90 -6.71
N THR A 23 -12.58 9.48 -5.55
CA THR A 23 -11.41 10.35 -5.33
C THR A 23 -10.23 9.64 -4.68
N ALA A 24 -10.32 8.32 -4.44
CA ALA A 24 -9.28 7.54 -3.80
C ALA A 24 -8.05 7.42 -4.73
N GLY A 25 -7.18 8.42 -4.78
CA GLY A 25 -6.06 8.52 -5.73
C GLY A 25 -5.51 9.95 -5.79
N SER A 26 -4.67 10.24 -6.78
CA SER A 26 -4.21 11.62 -6.98
C SER A 26 -5.36 12.51 -7.49
N PRO A 27 -5.70 13.63 -6.81
CA PRO A 27 -6.65 14.61 -7.34
C PRO A 27 -6.07 15.47 -8.48
N ALA A 28 -4.84 15.21 -8.93
CA ALA A 28 -4.20 15.90 -10.05
C ALA A 28 -3.55 14.91 -11.05
N PRO A 29 -3.35 15.32 -12.32
CA PRO A 29 -2.54 14.57 -13.26
C PRO A 29 -1.15 14.27 -12.69
N LEU A 30 -0.62 13.11 -13.03
CA LEU A 30 0.69 12.63 -12.58
C LEU A 30 1.72 12.75 -13.70
N ARG A 31 2.91 13.28 -13.38
CA ARG A 31 4.05 13.41 -14.31
C ARG A 31 5.14 12.39 -13.98
N GLY A 32 5.65 11.72 -15.01
CA GLY A 32 6.70 10.71 -14.92
C GLY A 32 6.31 9.41 -15.63
N GLU A 33 7.30 8.57 -15.90
CA GLU A 33 7.15 7.31 -16.66
C GLU A 33 7.15 6.07 -15.77
N THR A 34 7.61 6.19 -14.53
CA THR A 34 7.68 5.10 -13.54
C THR A 34 6.35 4.85 -12.83
N GLU A 35 6.29 3.81 -12.00
CA GLU A 35 5.10 3.50 -11.19
C GLU A 35 4.80 4.57 -10.15
N TYR A 36 5.83 5.24 -9.63
CA TYR A 36 5.75 6.40 -8.75
C TYR A 36 5.93 7.69 -9.51
N ARG A 37 4.98 8.63 -9.36
CA ARG A 37 4.92 9.85 -10.17
C ARG A 37 4.59 11.05 -9.30
N ARG A 38 5.05 12.22 -9.71
CA ARG A 38 4.75 13.47 -9.00
C ARG A 38 3.40 14.02 -9.44
N ALA A 39 2.61 14.52 -8.49
CA ALA A 39 1.45 15.33 -8.82
C ALA A 39 1.89 16.63 -9.49
N GLU A 40 1.18 17.04 -10.53
CA GLU A 40 1.51 18.24 -11.28
C GLU A 40 1.29 19.54 -10.48
N LYS A 41 0.31 19.52 -9.57
CA LYS A 41 -0.17 20.71 -8.87
C LYS A 41 0.41 20.93 -7.48
N TYR A 42 1.08 19.92 -6.90
CA TYR A 42 1.61 19.98 -5.53
C TYR A 42 2.74 18.97 -5.34
N PRO A 43 3.65 19.20 -4.37
CA PRO A 43 4.93 18.47 -4.28
C PRO A 43 4.79 17.10 -3.58
N THR A 44 3.90 16.24 -4.06
CA THR A 44 3.71 14.88 -3.53
C THR A 44 3.89 13.82 -4.61
N VAL A 45 4.25 12.62 -4.18
CA VAL A 45 4.38 11.42 -5.03
C VAL A 45 3.17 10.54 -4.81
N TYR A 46 2.66 9.95 -5.90
CA TYR A 46 1.62 8.92 -5.88
C TYR A 46 2.09 7.69 -6.65
N SER A 47 1.53 6.54 -6.29
CA SER A 47 1.59 5.35 -7.13
C SER A 47 0.54 5.39 -8.23
N SER A 48 0.86 4.75 -9.35
CA SER A 48 -0.09 4.36 -10.40
C SER A 48 -0.85 3.07 -10.05
N GLN A 49 -0.48 2.39 -8.96
CA GLN A 49 -1.10 1.18 -8.44
C GLN A 49 -1.91 1.48 -7.17
N ILE A 50 -2.71 0.50 -6.73
CA ILE A 50 -3.25 0.47 -5.36
C ILE A 50 -2.22 -0.27 -4.51
N GLU A 51 -1.70 0.39 -3.49
CA GLU A 51 -0.61 -0.13 -2.65
C GLU A 51 -0.99 -0.09 -1.18
N THR A 52 -0.58 -1.10 -0.43
CA THR A 52 -0.75 -1.19 1.03
C THR A 52 0.25 -2.18 1.63
N THR A 53 0.38 -2.19 2.95
CA THR A 53 1.12 -3.23 3.66
C THR A 53 0.17 -4.04 4.53
N LEU A 54 0.06 -5.33 4.26
CA LEU A 54 -0.68 -6.25 5.12
C LEU A 54 0.26 -6.81 6.19
N VAL A 55 -0.22 -6.90 7.41
CA VAL A 55 0.53 -7.45 8.54
C VAL A 55 -0.19 -8.68 9.06
N GLU A 56 0.49 -9.82 9.06
CA GLU A 56 0.03 -11.04 9.70
C GLU A 56 0.65 -11.18 11.09
N VAL A 57 -0.17 -11.55 12.06
CA VAL A 57 0.25 -11.85 13.43
C VAL A 57 -0.13 -13.30 13.75
N VAL A 58 0.85 -14.10 14.15
CA VAL A 58 0.67 -15.52 14.53
C VAL A 58 0.89 -15.68 16.04
N THR A 59 0.05 -16.50 16.69
CA THR A 59 0.18 -16.81 18.13
C THR A 59 0.75 -18.20 18.40
N ASP A 60 1.21 -18.41 19.64
CA ASP A 60 1.63 -19.71 20.18
C ASP A 60 0.53 -20.79 20.15
N SER A 61 -0.74 -20.37 20.10
CA SER A 61 -1.89 -21.25 19.96
C SER A 61 -2.34 -21.48 18.51
N GLY A 62 -1.58 -20.98 17.52
CA GLY A 62 -1.86 -21.15 16.10
C GLY A 62 -2.91 -20.19 15.51
N LEU A 63 -3.35 -19.17 16.25
CA LEU A 63 -4.26 -18.16 15.71
C LEU A 63 -3.50 -17.24 14.75
N ARG A 64 -4.17 -16.83 13.68
CA ARG A 64 -3.64 -15.90 12.67
C ARG A 64 -4.58 -14.72 12.54
N GLY A 65 -4.06 -13.53 12.82
CA GLY A 65 -4.77 -12.26 12.67
C GLY A 65 -4.13 -11.43 11.57
N TRP A 66 -4.93 -10.55 10.95
CA TRP A 66 -4.48 -9.65 9.90
C TRP A 66 -4.78 -8.20 10.25
N GLY A 67 -3.83 -7.32 9.98
CA GLY A 67 -3.97 -5.88 10.01
C GLY A 67 -3.50 -5.27 8.68
N GLU A 68 -3.79 -3.98 8.51
CA GLU A 68 -3.40 -3.21 7.33
C GLU A 68 -2.78 -1.89 7.78
N ALA A 69 -1.66 -1.51 7.17
CA ALA A 69 -1.03 -0.20 7.34
C ALA A 69 -1.19 0.63 6.07
N GLN A 70 -1.54 1.90 6.21
CA GLN A 70 -1.67 2.82 5.08
C GLN A 70 -0.30 3.09 4.46
N SER A 71 0.01 2.36 3.39
CA SER A 71 1.25 2.50 2.63
C SER A 71 0.98 2.61 1.11
N PRO A 72 0.42 3.75 0.66
CA PRO A 72 -0.01 3.96 -0.73
C PRO A 72 1.14 4.24 -1.70
N VAL A 73 2.38 4.32 -1.19
CA VAL A 73 3.61 4.53 -1.95
C VAL A 73 4.70 3.69 -1.32
N ALA A 74 5.28 2.79 -2.11
CA ALA A 74 6.42 1.96 -1.74
C ALA A 74 6.17 1.11 -0.47
N PRO A 75 5.13 0.26 -0.46
CA PRO A 75 4.80 -0.61 0.67
C PRO A 75 5.92 -1.59 1.04
N GLU A 76 6.86 -1.84 0.13
CA GLU A 76 8.07 -2.60 0.41
C GLU A 76 8.88 -1.99 1.55
N ILE A 77 8.87 -0.66 1.70
CA ILE A 77 9.59 0.03 2.77
C ILE A 77 8.91 -0.20 4.11
N THR A 78 7.59 -0.01 4.17
CA THR A 78 6.80 -0.28 5.39
C THR A 78 6.89 -1.76 5.78
N ALA A 79 6.98 -2.68 4.81
CA ALA A 79 7.11 -4.11 5.06
C ALA A 79 8.47 -4.56 5.61
N THR A 80 9.47 -3.66 5.71
CA THR A 80 10.76 -3.98 6.34
C THR A 80 10.80 -3.76 7.85
N ILE A 81 9.76 -3.13 8.42
CA ILE A 81 9.68 -2.73 9.83
C ILE A 81 8.93 -3.78 10.64
#